data_AF-A0A414J3G6-F1
#
_entry.id   AF-A0A414J3G6-F1
#
_cell.length_a   1.000
_cell.length_b   1.000
_cell.length_c   1.000
_cell.angle_alpha   90.00
_cell.angle_beta   90.00
_cell.angle_gamma   90.00
#
_symmetry.space_group_name_H-M   'P 1'
#
loop_
_entity.id
_entity.type
_entity.pdbx_description
1 polymer ?
#
loop_
_entity_poly.entity_id
_entity_poly.type
_entity_poly.pdbx_seq_one_letter_code
_entity_poly.pdbx_strand_id
1 'polypeptide(L)' 'MPVTIKMLLDQYTEILRKIYGSHLKTVILYGSYARGDYKTDSDIDIMILLDLSDMDI' A
#
# COMPACT_ATOMS: atom_id res chain seq x y z
N MET A 1 6.46 4.41 13.06
CA MET A 1 6.75 4.50 11.61
C MET A 1 7.54 5.78 11.35
N PRO A 2 8.65 5.74 10.61
CA PRO A 2 9.39 6.94 10.23
C PRO A 2 8.52 7.88 9.38
N VAL A 3 8.65 9.20 9.57
CA VAL A 3 7.86 10.21 8.84
C VAL A 3 7.99 10.03 7.33
N THR A 4 9.19 9.73 6.84
CA THR A 4 9.47 9.49 5.42
C THR A 4 8.67 8.33 4.85
N ILE A 5 8.55 7.22 5.59
CA ILE A 5 7.80 6.03 5.12
C ILE A 5 6.30 6.34 5.04
N LYS A 6 5.76 7.06 6.03
CA LYS A 6 4.37 7.49 5.98
C LYS A 6 4.09 8.36 4.75
N MET A 7 4.95 9.33 4.46
CA MET A 7 4.81 10.18 3.27
C MET A 7 4.86 9.37 1.96
N LEU A 8 5.76 8.38 1.88
CA LEU A 8 5.84 7.50 0.71
C LEU A 8 4.56 6.67 0.54
N LEU A 9 4.01 6.11 1.63
CA LEU A 9 2.75 5.36 1.60
C LEU A 9 1.55 6.23 1.21
N ASP A 10 1.51 7.47 1.68
CA ASP A 10 0.46 8.43 1.32
C ASP A 10 0.54 8.77 -0.19
N GLN A 11 1.75 9.05 -0.70
CA GLN A 11 1.98 9.29 -2.13
C GLN A 11 1.61 8.08 -2.98
N TYR A 12 2.01 6.89 -2.54
CA TYR A 12 1.71 5.63 -3.21
C TYR A 12 0.20 5.39 -3.29
N THR A 13 -0.50 5.56 -2.18
CA THR A 13 -1.97 5.40 -2.11
C THR A 13 -2.69 6.39 -3.02
N GLU A 14 -2.22 7.64 -3.09
CA GLU A 14 -2.78 8.66 -3.97
C GLU A 14 -2.60 8.31 -5.46
N ILE A 15 -1.45 7.74 -5.83
CA ILE A 15 -1.21 7.24 -7.19
C ILE A 15 -2.15 6.08 -7.51
N LEU A 16 -2.27 5.09 -6.61
CA LEU A 16 -3.19 3.96 -6.80
C LEU A 16 -4.63 4.42 -6.95
N ARG A 17 -5.06 5.43 -6.19
CA ARG A 17 -6.41 6.01 -6.30
C ARG A 17 -6.64 6.67 -7.66
N LYS A 18 -5.61 7.28 -8.25
CA LYS A 18 -5.70 7.86 -9.61
C LYS A 18 -5.73 6.80 -10.70
N ILE A 19 -5.05 5.67 -10.51
CA ILE A 19 -4.99 4.57 -11.48
C ILE A 19 -6.28 3.73 -11.44
N TYR A 20 -6.69 3.29 -10.25
CA TYR A 20 -7.80 2.36 -10.08
C TYR A 20 -9.14 3.04 -9.76
N GLY A 21 -9.13 4.33 -9.38
CA GLY A 21 -10.36 5.08 -9.13
C GLY A 21 -11.25 4.44 -8.07
N SER A 22 -12.51 4.21 -8.43
CA SER A 22 -13.52 3.54 -7.60
C SER A 22 -13.25 2.05 -7.37
N HIS A 23 -12.38 1.43 -8.16
CA HIS A 23 -12.04 0.02 -8.00
C HIS A 23 -11.02 -0.20 -6.89
N LEU A 24 -10.35 0.84 -6.38
CA LEU A 24 -9.48 0.70 -5.22
C LEU A 24 -10.34 0.54 -3.95
N LYS A 25 -10.41 -0.69 -3.42
CA LYS A 25 -11.14 -0.98 -2.18
C LYS A 25 -10.34 -0.58 -0.95
N THR A 26 -9.11 -1.09 -0.85
CA THR A 26 -8.24 -0.79 0.30
C THR A 26 -6.77 -1.03 -0.02
N VAL A 27 -5.90 -0.32 0.69
CA VAL A 27 -4.45 -0.53 0.71
C VAL A 27 -4.09 -0.90 2.15
N ILE A 28 -3.40 -2.03 2.34
CA ILE A 28 -3.08 -2.56 3.67
C ILE A 28 -1.57 -2.72 3.76
N LEU A 29 -0.96 -2.12 4.78
CA LEU A 29 0.44 -2.34 5.13
C LEU A 29 0.57 -3.63 5.94
N TYR A 30 1.52 -4.47 5.54
CA TYR A 30 1.87 -5.73 6.18
C TYR A 30 3.32 -5.74 6.66
N GLY A 31 3.77 -6.91 7.12
CA GLY A 31 5.18 -7.14 7.41
C GLY A 31 5.68 -6.42 8.66
N SER A 32 6.99 -6.27 8.72
CA SER A 32 7.68 -5.71 9.89
C SER A 32 7.35 -4.23 10.14
N TYR A 33 7.04 -3.48 9.08
CA TYR A 33 6.58 -2.10 9.20
C TYR A 33 5.20 -1.98 9.83
N ALA A 34 4.29 -2.92 9.57
CA ALA A 34 2.99 -2.97 10.24
C ALA A 34 3.11 -3.38 11.71
N ARG A 35 4.00 -4.32 12.03
CA ARG A 35 4.24 -4.78 13.41
C ARG A 35 5.07 -3.80 14.24
N GLY A 36 5.84 -2.93 13.60
CA GLY A 36 6.75 -1.99 14.26
C GLY A 36 8.11 -2.58 14.64
N ASP A 37 8.42 -3.81 14.19
CA ASP A 37 9.69 -4.52 14.42
C ASP A 37 10.62 -4.49 13.20
N TYR A 38 10.45 -3.48 12.32
CA TYR A 38 11.26 -3.29 11.12
C TYR A 38 12.71 -2.95 11.45
N LYS A 39 13.61 -3.46 10.61
CA LYS A 39 15.04 -3.19 10.61
C LYS A 39 15.39 -2.26 9.45
N THR A 40 16.63 -1.76 9.44
CA THR A 40 17.12 -0.85 8.39
C THR A 40 17.14 -1.47 6.99
N ASP A 41 17.20 -2.80 6.92
CA ASP A 41 17.19 -3.62 5.70
C ASP A 41 15.82 -4.25 5.42
N SER A 42 14.77 -3.88 6.17
CA SER A 42 13.43 -4.43 5.97
C SER A 42 12.76 -3.87 4.72
N ASP A 43 12.14 -4.77 3.96
CA ASP A 43 11.21 -4.44 2.88
C ASP A 43 9.89 -3.86 3.42
N ILE A 44 9.11 -3.25 2.52
CA ILE A 44 7.78 -2.70 2.82
C ILE A 44 6.73 -3.55 2.10
N ASP A 45 6.02 -4.39 2.86
CA ASP A 45 4.98 -5.26 2.32
C ASP A 45 3.63 -4.53 2.24
N ILE A 46 3.03 -4.46 1.05
CA ILE A 46 1.74 -3.80 0.82
C ILE A 46 0.82 -4.74 0.06
N MET A 47 -0.41 -4.90 0.56
CA MET A 47 -1.50 -5.57 -0.15
C MET A 47 -2.47 -4.53 -0.69
N ILE A 48 -2.82 -4.67 -1.97
CA ILE A 48 -3.81 -3.82 -2.63
C ILE A 48 -5.01 -4.69 -2.93
N LEU A 49 -6.17 -4.31 -2.40
CA LEU A 49 -7.45 -4.95 -2.71
C LEU A 49 -8.19 -4.09 -3.73
N LEU A 50 -8.49 -4.69 -4.87
CA LEU A 50 -9.26 -4.08 -5.94
C LEU A 50 -10.61 -4.77 -6.10
N ASP A 51 -11.61 -4.02 -6.55
CA ASP A 51 -12.92 -4.50 -6.94
C ASP A 51 -13.02 -4.50 -8.46
N LEU A 52 -12.22 -5.39 -9.08
CA LEU A 52 -12.19 -5.64 -10.53
C LEU A 52 -12.67 -7.07 -10.78
N SER A 53 -13.37 -7.29 -11.88
CA SER A 53 -13.67 -8.66 -12.31
C SER A 53 -12.42 -9.25 -12.97
N ASP A 54 -12.25 -10.57 -12.93
CA ASP A 54 -11.11 -11.25 -13.59
C ASP A 54 -11.06 -11.01 -15.10
N MET A 55 -12.13 -10.47 -15.71
CA MET A 55 -12.20 -10.10 -17.12
C MET A 55 -11.64 -8.69 -17.42
N ASP A 56 -11.31 -7.90 -16.39
CA ASP A 56 -10.81 -6.52 -16.50
C ASP A 56 -9.27 -6.40 -16.34
N ILE A 57 -8.56 -7.54 -16.25
CA ILE A 57 -7.09 -7.66 -16.14
C ILE A 57 -6.49 -8.13 -17.46
#